data_AF-A0A9P4L7Q4-F1
#
_entry.id   AF-A0A9P4L7Q4-F1
#
_cell.length_a   1.000
_cell.length_b   1.000
_cell.length_c   1.000
_cell.angle_alpha   90.00
_cell.angle_beta   90.00
_cell.angle_gamma   90.00
#
_symmetry.space_group_name_H-M   'P 1'
#
loop_
_entity.id
_entity.type
_entity.pdbx_description
1 polymer ?
#
loop_
_entity_poly.entity_id
_entity_poly.type
_entity_poly.pdbx_seq_one_letter_code
_entity_poly.pdbx_strand_id
1 'polypeptide(L)'
;MCKVLVPSPNFEHIYFYLNHPIRFVRLVGVIVAIDDINIKYTVLTIDDGSGANIELKIVRIPPAEHNPGDAASNTTITTIDNVNVVSQFGVFEVMVDNQPLDIGTVIKAKGTISEFRGIKQLDLKRVWIVATTNEEAHAWAEAAAFKQDVLSTPWHIDSAEHKKIKSMIKAEKKKLQDYEIRKAEHEAKKKEQKEARELYMAQREARLELRRRKEEVMMNAGALR
;
A
#
# COMPACT_ATOMS: atom_id res chain seq x y z
N MET A 1 -10.57 15.44 16.84
CA MET A 1 -9.26 14.86 17.27
C MET A 1 -8.01 15.21 16.43
N CYS A 2 -8.06 15.29 15.08
CA CYS A 2 -6.85 15.42 14.23
C CYS A 2 -6.14 16.79 14.21
N LYS A 3 -6.74 17.85 14.75
CA LYS A 3 -6.19 19.22 14.68
C LYS A 3 -4.86 19.40 15.44
N VAL A 4 -4.67 18.62 16.51
CA VAL A 4 -3.48 18.69 17.37
C VAL A 4 -2.30 17.89 16.82
N LEU A 5 -2.47 17.23 15.67
CA LEU A 5 -1.43 16.44 15.03
C LEU A 5 -0.51 17.32 14.19
N VAL A 6 0.79 17.24 14.47
CA VAL A 6 1.82 18.03 13.78
C VAL A 6 2.42 17.20 12.65
N PRO A 7 2.50 17.70 11.41
CA PRO A 7 3.09 16.95 10.30
C PRO A 7 4.58 16.69 10.52
N SER A 8 5.05 15.51 10.11
CA SER A 8 6.47 15.18 10.07
C SER A 8 7.17 15.97 8.95
N PRO A 9 8.32 16.62 9.21
CA PRO A 9 9.08 17.30 8.17
C PRO A 9 9.79 16.33 7.21
N ASN A 10 10.03 15.09 7.65
CA ASN A 10 10.89 14.13 6.94
C ASN A 10 10.12 12.97 6.31
N PHE A 11 8.85 12.80 6.66
CA PHE A 11 8.06 11.64 6.25
C PHE A 11 6.68 12.05 5.79
N GLU A 12 6.35 11.72 4.55
CA GLU A 12 5.03 11.96 4.00
C GLU A 12 3.96 11.14 4.72
N HIS A 13 2.77 11.72 4.93
CA HIS A 13 1.63 11.10 5.59
C HIS A 13 1.90 10.57 7.03
N ILE A 14 2.94 11.07 7.69
CA ILE A 14 3.17 10.83 9.11
C ILE A 14 2.96 12.13 9.88
N TYR A 15 2.21 12.02 10.96
CA TYR A 15 1.97 13.10 11.89
C TYR A 15 2.41 12.69 13.29
N PHE A 16 2.52 13.64 14.20
CA PHE A 16 2.89 13.39 15.58
C PHE A 16 1.82 13.89 16.55
N TYR A 17 1.49 13.05 17.52
CA TYR A 17 0.86 13.47 18.77
C TYR A 17 1.90 13.31 19.87
N LEU A 18 2.29 14.40 20.54
CA LEU A 18 3.54 14.43 21.32
C LEU A 18 4.70 13.95 20.45
N ASN A 19 5.26 12.77 20.76
CA ASN A 19 6.31 12.10 20.00
C ASN A 19 5.87 10.73 19.45
N HIS A 20 4.57 10.42 19.47
CA HIS A 20 4.02 9.23 18.84
C HIS A 20 3.85 9.44 17.33
N PRO A 21 4.47 8.62 16.47
CA PRO A 21 4.25 8.68 15.02
C PRO A 21 2.87 8.10 14.65
N ILE A 22 2.00 8.93 14.11
CA ILE A 22 0.65 8.61 13.68
C ILE A 22 0.59 8.61 12.15
N ARG A 23 0.37 7.42 11.57
CA ARG A 23 0.15 7.25 10.12
C ARG A 23 -1.32 7.07 9.78
N PHE A 24 -2.05 6.38 10.64
CA PHE A 24 -3.46 6.07 10.44
C PHE A 24 -4.27 6.60 11.61
N VAL A 25 -5.45 7.13 11.30
CA VAL A 25 -6.43 7.56 12.29
C VAL A 25 -7.67 6.70 12.17
N ARG A 26 -8.25 6.37 13.33
CA ARG A 26 -9.60 5.84 13.45
C ARG A 26 -10.47 6.92 14.06
N LEU A 27 -11.62 7.21 13.46
CA LEU A 27 -12.65 8.08 14.03
C LEU A 27 -14.00 7.37 14.06
N VAL A 28 -14.84 7.79 14.99
CA VAL A 28 -16.26 7.42 15.05
C VAL A 28 -17.04 8.70 15.24
N GLY A 29 -18.05 8.91 14.41
CA GLY A 29 -18.84 10.14 14.44
C GLY A 29 -20.00 10.10 13.47
N VAL A 30 -20.86 11.10 13.61
CA VAL A 30 -22.07 11.29 12.81
C VAL A 30 -21.71 12.00 11.50
N ILE A 31 -22.27 11.52 10.39
CA ILE A 31 -22.24 12.23 9.11
C ILE A 31 -23.15 13.45 9.21
N VAL A 32 -22.60 14.64 9.01
CA VAL A 32 -23.37 15.90 9.04
C VAL A 32 -23.53 16.55 7.67
N ALA A 33 -22.72 16.16 6.67
CA ALA A 33 -22.87 16.57 5.29
C ALA A 33 -22.28 15.52 4.35
N ILE A 34 -22.83 15.43 3.14
CA ILE A 34 -22.39 14.55 2.05
C ILE A 34 -22.30 15.41 0.79
N ASP A 35 -21.10 15.58 0.26
CA ASP A 35 -20.83 16.48 -0.86
C ASP A 35 -20.29 15.71 -2.08
N ASP A 36 -20.92 15.88 -3.24
CA ASP A 36 -20.39 15.45 -4.54
C ASP A 36 -19.52 16.58 -5.12
N ILE A 37 -18.21 16.52 -4.90
CA ILE A 37 -17.30 17.62 -5.26
C ILE A 37 -17.02 17.62 -6.77
N ASN A 38 -16.67 16.46 -7.30
CA ASN A 38 -16.44 16.25 -8.72
C ASN A 38 -16.46 14.75 -9.05
N ILE A 39 -16.23 14.40 -10.31
CA ILE A 39 -16.22 13.02 -10.81
C ILE A 39 -15.27 12.07 -10.05
N LYS A 40 -14.27 12.60 -9.32
CA LYS A 40 -13.23 11.84 -8.63
C LYS A 40 -13.41 11.84 -7.11
N TYR A 41 -14.10 12.81 -6.52
CA TYR A 41 -14.14 12.97 -5.07
C TYR A 41 -15.56 13.15 -4.55
N THR A 42 -15.90 12.32 -3.58
CA THR A 42 -17.02 12.49 -2.68
C THR A 42 -16.48 12.75 -1.29
N VAL A 43 -17.06 13.71 -0.55
CA VAL A 43 -16.61 14.07 0.79
C VAL A 43 -17.75 13.87 1.78
N LEU A 44 -17.46 13.21 2.89
CA LEU A 44 -18.35 13.16 4.05
C LEU A 44 -17.79 14.10 5.12
N THR A 45 -18.62 14.98 5.66
CA THR A 45 -18.22 15.77 6.84
C THR A 45 -18.67 15.03 8.09
N ILE A 46 -17.72 14.71 8.98
CA ILE A 46 -17.97 13.92 10.18
C ILE A 46 -17.79 14.77 11.44
N ASP A 47 -18.73 14.64 12.38
CA ASP A 47 -18.65 15.20 13.73
C ASP A 47 -18.44 14.09 14.77
N ASP A 48 -17.31 14.17 15.50
CA ASP A 48 -16.94 13.25 16.59
C ASP A 48 -17.29 13.82 17.99
N GLY A 49 -17.99 14.95 18.05
CA GLY A 49 -18.34 15.64 19.29
C GLY A 49 -17.15 16.35 19.96
N SER A 50 -15.96 16.37 19.35
CA SER A 50 -14.78 17.05 19.91
C SER A 50 -14.78 18.58 19.72
N GLY A 51 -15.86 19.14 19.17
CA GLY A 51 -15.99 20.56 18.85
C GLY A 51 -15.38 20.96 17.51
N ALA A 52 -15.04 20.00 16.65
CA ALA A 52 -14.54 20.26 15.32
C ALA A 52 -14.81 19.09 14.37
N ASN A 53 -15.32 19.43 13.19
CA ASN A 53 -15.62 18.47 12.13
C ASN A 53 -14.36 18.12 11.33
N ILE A 54 -14.39 16.97 10.66
CA ILE A 54 -13.35 16.54 9.73
C ILE A 54 -13.95 16.07 8.42
N GLU A 55 -13.33 16.46 7.31
CA GLU A 55 -13.68 15.98 5.99
C GLU A 55 -13.07 14.59 5.76
N LEU A 56 -13.90 13.63 5.37
CA LEU A 56 -13.54 12.28 4.99
C LEU A 56 -13.70 12.12 3.49
N LYS A 57 -12.57 12.05 2.79
CA LYS A 57 -12.51 12.01 1.33
C LYS A 57 -12.58 10.57 0.83
N ILE A 58 -13.54 10.33 -0.06
CA ILE A 58 -13.74 9.09 -0.83
C ILE A 58 -13.25 9.34 -2.25
N VAL A 59 -12.35 8.48 -2.73
CA VAL A 59 -11.81 8.56 -4.09
C VAL A 59 -12.58 7.60 -5.00
N ARG A 60 -13.26 8.18 -5.99
CA ARG A 60 -13.98 7.50 -7.08
C ARG A 60 -12.99 7.20 -8.22
N ILE A 61 -13.11 6.02 -8.81
CA ILE A 61 -12.37 5.63 -10.01
C ILE A 61 -13.19 6.13 -11.22
N PRO A 62 -12.64 6.97 -12.10
CA PRO A 62 -13.39 7.50 -13.23
C PRO A 62 -13.80 6.40 -14.25
N PRO A 63 -14.94 6.55 -14.96
CA PRO A 63 -15.40 5.61 -15.99
C PRO A 63 -14.37 5.30 -17.09
N ALA A 64 -13.50 6.25 -17.43
CA ALA A 64 -12.47 6.09 -18.45
C ALA A 64 -11.38 5.06 -18.09
N GLU A 65 -11.26 4.69 -16.81
CA GLU A 65 -10.32 3.68 -16.31
C GLU A 65 -11.00 2.31 -16.08
N HIS A 66 -12.27 2.14 -16.49
CA HIS A 66 -13.00 0.87 -16.32
C HIS A 66 -12.68 -0.13 -17.44
N ASN A 67 -12.60 -1.41 -17.08
CA ASN A 67 -12.59 -2.49 -18.07
C ASN A 67 -13.98 -2.55 -18.77
N PRO A 68 -14.05 -2.87 -20.07
CA PRO A 68 -15.30 -2.85 -20.84
C PRO A 68 -16.40 -3.82 -20.36
N GLY A 69 -16.15 -4.65 -19.35
CA GLY A 69 -17.13 -5.56 -18.75
C GLY A 69 -17.98 -4.98 -17.60
N ASP A 70 -17.58 -3.85 -17.02
CA ASP A 70 -18.20 -3.30 -15.79
C ASP A 70 -19.19 -2.15 -16.06
N ALA A 71 -19.41 -1.81 -17.34
CA ALA A 71 -20.09 -0.59 -17.79
C ALA A 71 -21.64 -0.56 -17.64
N ALA A 72 -22.24 -1.53 -16.95
CA ALA A 72 -23.70 -1.65 -16.86
C ALA A 72 -24.33 -0.96 -15.63
N SER A 73 -23.52 -0.42 -14.71
CA SER A 73 -24.01 0.10 -13.43
C SER A 73 -23.75 1.61 -13.33
N ASN A 74 -24.76 2.43 -13.04
CA ASN A 74 -24.62 3.87 -12.74
C ASN A 74 -23.85 4.15 -11.43
N THR A 75 -23.22 3.11 -10.88
CA THR A 75 -22.42 3.10 -9.65
C THR A 75 -20.97 3.28 -10.02
N THR A 76 -20.34 4.31 -9.47
CA THR A 76 -18.90 4.53 -9.63
C THR A 76 -18.16 3.63 -8.65
N ILE A 77 -17.23 2.82 -9.15
CA ILE A 77 -16.30 2.03 -8.35
C ILE A 77 -15.41 3.01 -7.56
N THR A 78 -15.23 2.76 -6.26
CA THR A 78 -14.30 3.55 -5.45
C THR A 78 -13.01 2.79 -5.19
N THR A 79 -11.99 3.47 -4.65
CA THR A 79 -10.76 2.81 -4.20
C THR A 79 -10.94 1.85 -3.00
N ILE A 80 -12.16 1.69 -2.49
CA ILE A 80 -12.50 0.91 -1.31
C ILE A 80 -13.63 -0.05 -1.70
N ASP A 81 -13.36 -1.35 -1.60
CA ASP A 81 -14.23 -2.41 -2.15
C ASP A 81 -15.67 -2.37 -1.63
N ASN A 82 -15.88 -1.95 -0.38
CA ASN A 82 -17.20 -1.93 0.25
C ASN A 82 -17.90 -0.56 0.19
N VAL A 83 -17.38 0.40 -0.58
CA VAL A 83 -17.95 1.73 -0.76
C VAL A 83 -18.32 1.96 -2.21
N ASN A 84 -19.58 2.29 -2.45
CA ASN A 84 -20.14 2.53 -3.77
C ASN A 84 -20.76 3.93 -3.82
N VAL A 85 -20.55 4.66 -4.92
CA VAL A 85 -21.13 6.00 -5.11
C VAL A 85 -21.94 6.04 -6.39
N VAL A 86 -23.23 6.30 -6.28
CA VAL A 86 -24.11 6.58 -7.43
C VAL A 86 -24.19 8.09 -7.58
N SER A 87 -23.82 8.61 -8.75
CA SER A 87 -23.85 10.04 -9.04
C SER A 87 -24.32 10.21 -10.49
N GLN A 88 -25.60 10.57 -10.61
CA GLN A 88 -26.31 10.79 -11.86
C GLN A 88 -27.23 12.00 -11.71
N PHE A 89 -27.79 12.47 -12.82
CA PHE A 89 -28.68 13.64 -12.76
C PHE A 89 -29.88 13.38 -11.84
N GLY A 90 -29.99 14.17 -10.77
CA GLY A 90 -31.07 14.07 -9.78
C GLY A 90 -30.93 12.96 -8.74
N VAL A 91 -29.88 12.14 -8.77
CA VAL A 91 -29.64 11.09 -7.76
C VAL A 91 -28.16 11.07 -7.36
N PHE A 92 -27.91 11.24 -6.07
CA PHE A 92 -26.59 11.13 -5.47
C PHE A 92 -26.69 10.31 -4.19
N GLU A 93 -26.07 9.12 -4.18
CA GLU A 93 -26.13 8.19 -3.07
C GLU A 93 -24.75 7.59 -2.80
N VAL A 94 -24.37 7.53 -1.53
CA VAL A 94 -23.17 6.84 -1.06
C VAL A 94 -23.61 5.62 -0.29
N MET A 95 -23.08 4.45 -0.63
CA MET A 95 -23.42 3.19 0.03
C MET A 95 -22.19 2.56 0.66
N VAL A 96 -22.35 2.01 1.86
CA VAL A 96 -21.37 1.15 2.54
C VAL A 96 -22.01 -0.21 2.77
N ASP A 97 -21.37 -1.28 2.33
CA ASP A 97 -21.93 -2.64 2.43
C ASP A 97 -23.37 -2.75 1.88
N ASN A 98 -23.63 -2.06 0.75
CA ASN A 98 -24.94 -1.95 0.09
C ASN A 98 -26.03 -1.25 0.93
N GLN A 99 -25.66 -0.57 2.02
CA GLN A 99 -26.57 0.26 2.80
C GLN A 99 -26.31 1.75 2.48
N PRO A 100 -27.34 2.53 2.16
CA PRO A 100 -27.19 3.95 1.90
C PRO A 100 -26.77 4.69 3.17
N LEU A 101 -25.79 5.58 3.02
CA LEU A 101 -25.43 6.56 4.03
C LEU A 101 -26.31 7.78 3.90
N ASP A 102 -26.80 8.26 5.03
CA ASP A 102 -27.55 9.52 5.14
C ASP A 102 -26.94 10.41 6.22
N ILE A 103 -27.26 11.70 6.18
CA ILE A 103 -26.99 12.64 7.27
C ILE A 103 -27.62 12.08 8.56
N GLY A 104 -26.85 12.05 9.64
CA GLY A 104 -27.24 11.42 10.91
C GLY A 104 -26.72 9.99 11.08
N THR A 105 -26.25 9.34 10.00
CA THR A 105 -25.65 8.01 10.10
C THR A 105 -24.32 8.07 10.85
N VAL A 106 -24.15 7.19 11.85
CA VAL A 106 -22.88 7.06 12.58
C VAL A 106 -21.97 6.10 11.84
N ILE A 107 -20.74 6.51 11.58
CA ILE A 107 -19.74 5.66 10.93
C ILE A 107 -18.47 5.53 11.77
N LYS A 108 -17.81 4.39 11.62
CA LYS A 108 -16.44 4.15 12.05
C LYS A 108 -15.55 4.17 10.82
N ALA A 109 -14.70 5.18 10.71
CA ALA A 109 -13.79 5.32 9.58
C ALA A 109 -12.33 5.17 10.01
N LYS A 110 -11.53 4.56 9.13
CA LYS A 110 -10.07 4.51 9.21
C LYS A 110 -9.48 5.12 7.95
N GLY A 111 -8.43 5.91 8.12
CA GLY A 111 -7.79 6.57 6.99
C GLY A 111 -6.42 7.15 7.31
N THR A 112 -5.81 7.72 6.29
CA THR A 112 -4.55 8.47 6.39
C THR A 112 -4.84 9.96 6.37
N ILE A 113 -4.13 10.75 7.17
CA ILE A 113 -4.34 12.20 7.21
C ILE A 113 -3.72 12.83 5.95
N SER A 114 -4.49 13.69 5.30
CA SER A 114 -4.00 14.56 4.23
C SER A 114 -4.38 16.01 4.53
N GLU A 115 -3.80 16.94 3.77
CA GLU A 115 -4.05 18.37 3.95
C GLU A 115 -4.37 18.99 2.59
N PHE A 116 -5.43 19.80 2.53
CA PHE A 116 -5.80 20.54 1.34
C PHE A 116 -6.09 21.98 1.72
N ARG A 117 -5.38 22.92 1.09
CA ARG A 117 -5.50 24.36 1.36
C ARG A 117 -5.38 24.72 2.87
N GLY A 118 -4.49 24.03 3.59
CA GLY A 118 -4.29 24.25 5.02
C GLY A 118 -5.29 23.55 5.94
N ILE A 119 -6.28 22.84 5.38
CA ILE A 119 -7.31 22.12 6.13
C ILE A 119 -6.98 20.63 6.14
N LYS A 120 -6.95 20.04 7.35
CA LYS A 120 -6.73 18.60 7.51
C LYS A 120 -8.00 17.84 7.20
N GLN A 121 -7.85 16.83 6.34
CA GLN A 121 -8.90 15.89 5.95
C GLN A 121 -8.37 14.46 6.13
N LEU A 122 -9.25 13.47 6.02
CA LEU A 122 -8.89 12.07 6.08
C LEU A 122 -9.13 11.40 4.72
N ASP A 123 -8.10 10.77 4.17
CA ASP A 123 -8.25 9.89 3.01
C ASP A 123 -8.76 8.54 3.49
N LEU A 124 -9.98 8.19 3.09
CA LEU A 124 -10.64 6.98 3.55
C LEU A 124 -9.87 5.73 3.10
N LYS A 125 -9.71 4.77 4.03
CA LYS A 125 -9.11 3.45 3.75
C LYS A 125 -10.04 2.30 4.13
N ARG A 126 -10.85 2.45 5.18
CA ARG A 126 -11.88 1.49 5.61
C ARG A 126 -13.02 2.20 6.33
N VAL A 127 -14.25 1.77 6.10
CA VAL A 127 -15.44 2.33 6.77
C VAL A 127 -16.40 1.21 7.16
N TRP A 128 -17.09 1.42 8.28
CA TRP A 128 -18.20 0.59 8.76
C TRP A 128 -19.32 1.50 9.26
N ILE A 129 -20.57 1.10 9.03
CA ILE A 129 -21.71 1.72 9.69
C ILE A 129 -21.76 1.24 11.15
N VAL A 130 -22.00 2.16 12.07
CA VAL A 130 -22.21 1.85 13.49
C VAL A 130 -23.71 1.88 13.71
N ALA A 131 -24.32 0.71 13.92
CA ALA A 131 -25.77 0.56 13.87
C ALA A 131 -26.44 0.86 15.21
N THR A 132 -25.73 0.72 16.32
CA THR A 132 -26.30 0.86 17.66
C THR A 132 -25.57 1.89 18.50
N THR A 133 -26.32 2.59 19.36
CA THR A 133 -25.76 3.52 20.35
C THR A 133 -24.78 2.83 21.30
N ASN A 134 -24.97 1.54 21.57
CA ASN A 134 -24.05 0.78 22.41
C ASN A 134 -22.69 0.55 21.72
N GLU A 135 -22.67 0.27 20.42
CA GLU A 135 -21.44 0.18 19.63
C GLU A 135 -20.71 1.53 19.57
N GLU A 136 -21.46 2.62 19.40
CA GLU A 136 -20.93 3.98 19.42
C GLU A 136 -20.27 4.29 20.77
N ALA A 137 -20.99 4.08 21.88
CA ALA A 137 -20.49 4.28 23.22
C ALA A 137 -19.24 3.44 23.52
N HIS A 138 -19.22 2.17 23.08
CA HIS A 138 -18.04 1.31 23.20
C HIS A 138 -16.85 1.88 22.42
N ALA A 139 -17.08 2.35 21.20
CA ALA A 139 -16.02 2.89 20.37
C ALA A 139 -15.42 4.20 20.92
N TRP A 140 -16.24 5.01 21.60
CA TRP A 140 -15.79 6.18 22.37
C TRP A 140 -15.01 5.79 23.61
N ALA A 141 -15.46 4.78 24.36
CA ALA A 141 -14.74 4.25 25.51
C ALA A 141 -13.35 3.73 25.11
N GLU A 142 -13.25 2.96 24.01
CA GLU A 142 -11.97 2.53 23.44
C GLU A 142 -11.05 3.70 23.07
N ALA A 143 -11.61 4.75 22.44
CA ALA A 143 -10.83 5.91 22.02
C ALA A 143 -10.33 6.72 23.23
N ALA A 144 -11.16 6.87 24.26
CA ALA A 144 -10.81 7.53 25.51
C ALA A 144 -9.71 6.77 26.25
N ALA A 145 -9.86 5.45 26.40
CA ALA A 145 -8.84 4.58 27.01
C ALA A 145 -7.53 4.65 26.24
N PHE A 146 -7.55 4.50 24.91
CA PHE A 146 -6.33 4.61 24.10
C PHE A 146 -5.64 5.99 24.23
N LYS A 147 -6.42 7.07 24.28
CA LYS A 147 -5.87 8.41 24.48
C LYS A 147 -5.24 8.55 25.87
N GLN A 148 -5.89 8.04 26.90
CA GLN A 148 -5.42 8.12 28.30
C GLN A 148 -4.22 7.21 28.55
N ASP A 149 -4.27 5.96 28.09
CA ASP A 149 -3.27 4.94 28.43
C ASP A 149 -2.03 5.03 27.54
N VAL A 150 -2.19 5.43 26.27
CA VAL A 150 -1.11 5.41 25.28
C VAL A 150 -0.69 6.81 24.87
N LEU A 151 -1.61 7.59 24.29
CA LEU A 151 -1.22 8.86 23.66
C LEU A 151 -0.86 9.94 24.68
N SER A 152 -1.40 9.89 25.90
CA SER A 152 -1.12 10.89 26.94
C SER A 152 0.31 10.84 27.46
N THR A 153 0.96 9.68 27.37
CA THR A 153 2.32 9.46 27.87
C THR A 153 3.29 9.51 26.70
N PRO A 154 4.37 10.31 26.77
CA PRO A 154 5.38 10.33 25.71
C PRO A 154 5.94 8.93 25.43
N TRP A 155 6.09 8.61 24.15
CA TRP A 155 6.72 7.39 23.70
C TRP A 155 8.19 7.37 24.13
N HIS A 156 8.61 6.40 24.92
CA HIS A 156 10.00 6.21 25.29
C HIS A 156 10.43 4.79 24.92
N ILE A 157 11.71 4.65 24.60
CA ILE A 157 12.34 3.35 24.37
C ILE A 157 13.46 3.25 25.38
N ASP A 158 13.45 2.19 26.18
CA ASP A 158 14.48 1.97 27.19
C ASP A 158 15.85 1.74 26.56
N SER A 159 16.91 2.09 27.29
CA SER A 159 18.28 1.92 26.80
C SER A 159 18.61 0.47 26.42
N ALA A 160 18.11 -0.50 27.18
CA ALA A 160 18.23 -1.92 26.90
C ALA A 160 17.49 -2.33 25.62
N GLU A 161 16.25 -1.86 25.45
CA GLU A 161 15.44 -2.11 24.26
C GLU A 161 16.06 -1.48 23.02
N HIS A 162 16.53 -0.24 23.12
CA HIS A 162 17.22 0.46 22.04
C HIS A 162 18.47 -0.33 21.63
N LYS A 163 19.28 -0.81 22.58
CA LYS A 163 20.46 -1.64 22.28
C LYS A 163 20.05 -2.95 21.58
N LYS A 164 18.97 -3.59 22.02
CA LYS A 164 18.41 -4.80 21.38
C LYS A 164 17.98 -4.51 19.95
N ILE A 165 17.22 -3.45 19.71
CA ILE A 165 16.77 -3.02 18.37
C ILE A 165 17.97 -2.77 17.46
N LYS A 166 18.97 -2.00 17.92
CA LYS A 166 20.20 -1.73 17.16
C LYS A 166 20.96 -3.02 16.82
N SER A 167 21.04 -3.96 17.76
CA SER A 167 21.67 -5.26 17.53
C SER A 167 20.91 -6.07 16.48
N MET A 168 19.57 -6.07 16.53
CA MET A 168 18.73 -6.77 15.54
C MET A 168 18.91 -6.19 14.14
N ILE A 169 18.84 -4.85 14.00
CA ILE A 169 19.07 -4.16 12.72
C ILE A 169 20.46 -4.49 12.15
N LYS A 170 21.50 -4.49 12.99
CA LYS A 170 22.87 -4.84 12.57
C LYS A 170 22.97 -6.29 12.11
N ALA A 171 22.35 -7.22 12.84
CA ALA A 171 22.37 -8.63 12.51
C ALA A 171 21.62 -8.91 11.20
N GLU A 172 20.47 -8.28 10.98
CA GLU A 172 19.69 -8.40 9.76
C GLU A 172 20.43 -7.82 8.55
N LYS A 173 21.05 -6.65 8.69
CA LYS A 173 21.92 -6.08 7.65
C LYS A 173 23.07 -7.01 7.28
N LYS A 174 23.71 -7.64 8.28
CA LYS A 174 24.78 -8.62 8.02
C LYS A 174 24.25 -9.85 7.30
N LYS A 175 23.11 -10.40 7.72
CA LYS A 175 22.47 -11.56 7.03
C LYS A 175 22.17 -11.24 5.56
N LEU A 176 21.67 -10.05 5.28
CA LEU A 176 21.39 -9.61 3.91
C LEU A 176 22.68 -9.51 3.08
N GLN A 177 23.74 -8.93 3.64
CA GLN A 177 25.05 -8.85 2.97
C GLN A 177 25.64 -10.23 2.69
N ASP A 178 25.62 -11.14 3.68
CA ASP A 178 26.12 -12.50 3.53
C ASP A 178 25.30 -13.28 2.47
N TYR A 179 23.99 -13.04 2.39
CA TYR A 179 23.12 -13.61 1.36
C TYR A 179 23.48 -13.12 -0.05
N GLU A 180 23.67 -11.81 -0.23
CA GLU A 180 24.06 -11.22 -1.51
C GLU A 180 25.43 -11.72 -1.98
N ILE A 181 26.41 -11.84 -1.08
CA ILE A 181 27.74 -12.41 -1.40
C ILE A 181 27.60 -13.85 -1.89
N ARG A 182 26.88 -14.70 -1.16
CA ARG A 182 26.66 -16.11 -1.56
C ARG A 182 25.93 -16.24 -2.89
N LYS A 183 24.96 -15.36 -3.14
CA LYS A 183 24.23 -15.32 -4.41
C LYS A 183 25.16 -14.96 -5.56
N ALA A 184 26.00 -13.94 -5.39
CA ALA A 184 26.99 -13.53 -6.39
C ALA A 184 28.02 -14.64 -6.67
N GLU A 185 28.53 -15.31 -5.63
CA GLU A 185 29.45 -16.46 -5.77
C GLU A 185 28.80 -17.61 -6.56
N HIS A 186 27.54 -17.93 -6.25
CA HIS A 186 26.81 -18.98 -6.95
C HIS A 186 26.56 -18.61 -8.43
N GLU A 187 26.20 -17.36 -8.71
CA GLU A 187 26.03 -16.86 -10.08
C GLU A 187 27.34 -16.87 -10.88
N ALA A 188 28.46 -16.46 -10.27
CA ALA A 188 29.78 -16.49 -10.88
C ALA A 188 30.21 -17.93 -11.22
N LYS A 189 30.05 -18.87 -10.28
CA LYS A 189 30.36 -20.28 -10.51
C LYS A 189 29.50 -20.91 -11.60
N LYS A 190 28.20 -20.56 -11.64
CA LYS A 190 27.29 -21.00 -12.70
C LYS A 190 27.72 -20.46 -14.07
N LYS A 191 28.18 -19.20 -14.13
CA LYS A 191 28.69 -18.58 -15.35
C LYS A 191 29.98 -19.27 -15.83
N GLU A 192 30.94 -19.50 -14.93
CA GLU A 192 32.19 -20.20 -15.23
C GLU A 192 31.93 -21.62 -15.74
N GLN A 193 31.03 -22.38 -15.10
CA GLN A 193 30.64 -23.72 -15.57
C GLN A 193 30.01 -23.69 -16.96
N LYS A 194 29.19 -22.66 -17.26
CA LYS A 194 28.60 -22.48 -18.58
C LYS A 194 29.66 -22.18 -19.64
N GLU A 195 30.57 -21.25 -19.36
CA GLU A 195 31.68 -20.88 -20.26
C GLU A 195 32.62 -22.08 -20.51
N ALA A 196 32.98 -22.84 -19.47
CA ALA A 196 33.80 -24.04 -19.61
C ALA A 196 33.12 -25.12 -20.46
N ARG A 197 31.80 -25.31 -20.31
CA ARG A 197 31.02 -26.24 -21.13
C ARG A 197 30.95 -25.79 -22.59
N GLU A 198 30.77 -24.50 -22.83
CA GLU A 198 30.78 -23.91 -24.19
C GLU A 198 32.15 -24.08 -24.86
N LEU A 199 33.25 -23.78 -24.15
CA LEU A 199 34.61 -23.99 -24.63
C LEU A 199 34.90 -25.47 -24.95
N TYR A 200 34.49 -26.38 -24.08
CA TYR A 200 34.64 -27.83 -24.31
C TYR A 200 33.88 -28.28 -25.57
N MET A 201 32.64 -27.83 -25.75
CA MET A 201 31.84 -28.15 -26.92
C MET A 201 32.45 -27.59 -28.20
N ALA A 202 32.95 -26.35 -28.17
CA ALA A 202 33.63 -25.72 -29.32
C ALA A 202 34.92 -26.47 -29.70
N GLN A 203 35.74 -26.90 -28.73
CA GLN A 203 36.93 -27.71 -28.99
C GLN A 203 36.58 -29.07 -29.61
N ARG A 204 35.52 -29.72 -29.10
CA ARG A 204 35.02 -30.99 -29.63
C ARG A 204 34.54 -30.83 -31.07
N GLU A 205 33.80 -29.77 -31.37
CA GLU A 205 33.31 -29.46 -32.71
C GLU A 205 34.47 -29.19 -33.69
N ALA A 206 35.44 -28.36 -33.32
CA ALA A 206 36.64 -28.10 -34.14
C ALA A 206 37.44 -29.38 -34.46
N ARG A 207 37.54 -30.31 -33.49
CA ARG A 207 38.20 -31.61 -33.70
C ARG A 207 37.44 -32.50 -34.67
N LEU A 208 36.10 -32.50 -34.61
CA LEU A 208 35.25 -33.22 -35.55
C LEU A 208 35.33 -32.62 -36.95
N GLU A 209 35.33 -31.29 -37.05
CA GLU A 209 35.46 -30.53 -38.31
C GLU A 209 36.81 -30.83 -39.00
N LEU A 210 37.90 -30.87 -38.24
CA LEU A 210 39.21 -31.25 -38.76
C LEU A 210 39.23 -32.70 -39.28
N ARG A 211 38.52 -33.62 -38.62
CA ARG A 211 38.39 -35.01 -39.08
C ARG A 211 37.63 -35.07 -40.39
N ARG A 212 36.49 -34.36 -40.48
CA ARG A 212 35.71 -34.23 -41.73
C ARG A 212 36.55 -33.68 -42.88
N ARG A 213 37.29 -32.59 -42.66
CA ARG A 213 38.19 -32.03 -43.70
C ARG A 213 39.25 -33.03 -44.16
N LYS A 214 39.87 -33.79 -43.23
CA LYS A 214 40.84 -34.83 -43.61
C LYS A 214 40.20 -35.95 -44.42
N GLU A 215 39.01 -36.40 -44.01
CA GLU A 215 38.22 -37.41 -44.73
C GLU A 215 37.85 -36.89 -46.14
N GLU A 216 37.42 -35.64 -46.27
CA GLU A 216 37.13 -34.98 -47.56
C GLU A 216 38.37 -34.88 -48.46
N VAL A 217 39.53 -34.48 -47.93
CA VAL A 217 40.79 -34.45 -48.69
C VAL A 217 41.19 -35.87 -49.14
N MET A 218 41.03 -36.88 -48.28
CA MET A 218 41.35 -38.26 -48.62
C MET A 218 40.41 -38.81 -49.70
N MET A 219 39.11 -38.48 -49.64
CA MET A 219 38.14 -38.86 -50.66
C MET A 219 38.36 -38.12 -51.99
N ASN A 220 38.76 -36.84 -51.96
CA ASN A 220 39.09 -36.07 -53.15
C ASN A 220 40.43 -36.46 -53.80
N ALA A 221 41.42 -36.92 -53.03
CA ALA A 221 42.71 -37.40 -53.56
C ALA A 221 42.57 -38.70 -54.38
N GLY A 222 41.50 -39.48 -54.15
CA GLY A 222 41.14 -40.64 -54.97
C GLY A 222 40.32 -40.30 -56.23
N ALA A 223 39.91 -39.05 -56.42
CA ALA A 223 38.98 -38.63 -57.47
C ALA A 223 39.66 -37.98 -58.70
N LEU A 224 40.99 -37.83 -58.70
CA LEU A 224 41.78 -37.38 -59.86
C LEU A 224 42.79 -38.46 -60.26
N ARG A 225 42.29 -39.53 -60.90
CA ARG A 225 43.03 -40.41 -61.81
C ARG A 225 42.09 -40.89 -62.91
#